data_AF-A0A7I7RX72-F1
#
_entry.id   AF-A0A7I7RX72-F1
#
_cell.length_a   1.000
_cell.length_b   1.000
_cell.length_c   1.000
_cell.angle_alpha   90.00
_cell.angle_beta   90.00
_cell.angle_gamma   90.00
#
_symmetry.space_group_name_H-M   'P 1'
#
loop_
_entity.id
_entity.type
_entity.pdbx_description
1 polymer ?
#
loop_
_entity_poly.entity_id
_entity_poly.type
_entity_poly.pdbx_seq_one_letter_code
_entity_poly.pdbx_strand_id
1 'polypeptide(L)'
;MFAEGSDHTPARIAHEAGVGVGTLYRHFPTQESLVVAAHRRQLALVCDLATDLASQHPGNVATRLWLEQFLNHAKANSNMCSALNAVIASGANPYGDAHELLEDAVSVLLEMGAKDATLRADVSADVALLLVGGVTHAAQHSSDQQLQRLVDLFMDALAV
;
A
#
# COMPACT_ATOMS: atom_id res chain seq x y z
N MET A 1 12.56 -24.29 23.26
CA MET A 1 12.70 -22.83 23.29
C MET A 1 13.61 -22.40 22.14
N PHE A 2 13.01 -22.19 20.97
CA PHE A 2 13.43 -21.34 19.83
C PHE A 2 12.25 -21.44 18.85
N ALA A 3 11.18 -20.67 19.12
CA ALA A 3 9.98 -20.66 18.31
C ALA A 3 10.13 -19.57 17.23
N GLU A 4 9.97 -20.02 15.98
CA GLU A 4 9.42 -19.29 14.83
C GLU A 4 10.14 -18.02 14.37
N GLY A 5 11.24 -18.24 13.65
CA GLY A 5 11.80 -17.28 12.71
C GLY A 5 11.26 -17.49 11.29
N SER A 6 10.59 -16.46 10.78
CA SER A 6 10.39 -16.11 9.36
C SER A 6 9.58 -17.04 8.45
N ASP A 7 8.33 -16.65 8.24
CA ASP A 7 7.40 -17.20 7.24
C ASP A 7 7.74 -16.79 5.77
N HIS A 8 8.98 -16.35 5.51
CA HIS A 8 9.43 -15.73 4.26
C HIS A 8 10.78 -16.26 3.77
N THR A 9 10.98 -17.59 3.82
CA THR A 9 12.19 -18.14 3.19
C THR A 9 12.09 -18.03 1.67
N PRO A 10 13.17 -17.67 0.96
CA PRO A 10 13.21 -17.59 -0.50
C PRO A 10 12.76 -18.89 -1.21
N ALA A 11 12.95 -20.03 -0.54
CA ALA A 11 12.45 -21.33 -0.99
C ALA A 11 10.91 -21.41 -1.00
N ARG A 12 10.24 -20.86 0.02
CA ARG A 12 8.78 -20.82 0.07
C ARG A 12 8.21 -19.84 -0.95
N ILE A 13 8.84 -18.67 -1.11
CA ILE A 13 8.46 -17.67 -2.12
C ILE A 13 8.59 -18.27 -3.53
N ALA A 14 9.69 -18.97 -3.82
CA ALA A 14 9.90 -19.64 -5.11
C ALA A 14 8.84 -20.73 -5.35
N HIS A 15 8.50 -21.51 -4.32
CA HIS A 15 7.47 -22.54 -4.38
C HIS A 15 6.07 -21.96 -4.65
N GLU A 16 5.66 -20.91 -3.91
CA GLU A 16 4.39 -20.20 -4.10
C GLU A 16 4.31 -19.52 -5.47
N ALA A 17 5.41 -18.98 -5.96
CA ALA A 17 5.49 -18.36 -7.29
C ALA A 17 5.65 -19.36 -8.44
N GLY A 18 5.74 -20.67 -8.16
CA GLY A 18 5.89 -21.72 -9.17
C GLY A 18 7.22 -21.66 -9.95
N VAL A 19 8.27 -21.06 -9.36
CA VAL A 19 9.59 -20.89 -9.98
C VAL A 19 10.69 -21.63 -9.21
N GLY A 20 11.76 -22.02 -9.88
CA GLY A 20 12.95 -22.54 -9.21
C GLY A 20 13.69 -21.46 -8.42
N VAL A 21 14.26 -21.80 -7.26
CA VAL A 21 15.06 -20.87 -6.43
C VAL A 21 16.23 -20.25 -7.21
N GLY A 22 16.87 -21.01 -8.12
CA GLY A 22 17.91 -20.48 -9.00
C GLY A 22 17.40 -19.45 -10.03
N THR A 23 16.16 -19.60 -10.50
CA THR A 23 15.50 -18.61 -11.37
C THR A 23 15.15 -17.35 -10.60
N LEU A 24 14.70 -17.51 -9.36
CA LEU A 24 14.40 -16.41 -8.45
C LEU A 24 15.66 -15.57 -8.16
N TYR A 25 16.77 -16.19 -7.75
CA TYR A 25 18.03 -15.47 -7.49
C TYR A 25 18.71 -14.91 -8.75
N ARG A 26 18.41 -15.43 -9.94
CA ARG A 26 18.89 -14.84 -11.20
C ARG A 26 18.28 -13.45 -11.44
N HIS A 27 17.03 -13.24 -11.01
CA HIS A 27 16.33 -11.95 -11.13
C HIS A 27 16.49 -11.08 -9.88
N PHE A 28 16.65 -11.71 -8.72
CA PHE A 28 16.78 -11.04 -7.41
C PHE A 28 18.06 -11.52 -6.71
N PRO A 29 19.23 -10.96 -7.05
CA PRO A 29 20.52 -11.43 -6.55
C PRO A 29 20.65 -11.39 -5.03
N THR A 30 19.89 -10.52 -4.36
CA THR A 30 19.88 -10.38 -2.90
C THR A 30 18.48 -10.51 -2.32
N GLN A 31 18.38 -10.87 -1.04
CA GLN A 31 17.11 -10.96 -0.33
C GLN A 31 16.39 -9.60 -0.31
N GLU A 32 17.13 -8.49 -0.20
CA GLU A 32 16.61 -7.13 -0.25
C GLU A 32 16.00 -6.82 -1.62
N SER A 33 16.64 -7.24 -2.72
CA SER A 33 16.12 -7.02 -4.08
C SER A 33 14.80 -7.79 -4.32
N LEU A 34 14.67 -8.99 -3.75
CA LEU A 34 13.43 -9.76 -3.78
C LEU A 34 12.33 -9.07 -2.98
N VAL A 35 12.67 -8.61 -1.77
CA VAL A 35 11.74 -7.90 -0.87
C VAL A 35 11.22 -6.61 -1.50
N VAL A 36 12.09 -5.80 -2.12
CA VAL A 36 11.68 -4.58 -2.82
C VAL A 36 10.73 -4.89 -3.98
N ALA A 37 11.03 -5.92 -4.77
CA ALA A 37 10.18 -6.30 -5.89
C ALA A 37 8.81 -6.83 -5.44
N ALA A 38 8.78 -7.63 -4.36
CA ALA A 38 7.54 -8.11 -3.76
C ALA A 38 6.70 -6.93 -3.21
N HIS A 39 7.33 -6.00 -2.50
CA HIS A 39 6.68 -4.79 -2.00
C HIS A 39 6.08 -3.95 -3.14
N ARG A 40 6.85 -3.69 -4.20
CA ARG A 40 6.35 -2.95 -5.38
C ARG A 40 5.17 -3.65 -6.05
N ARG A 41 5.23 -4.98 -6.20
CA ARG A 41 4.12 -5.75 -6.79
C ARG A 41 2.87 -5.67 -5.92
N GLN A 42 3.00 -5.82 -4.61
CA GLN A 42 1.87 -5.71 -3.69
C GLN A 42 1.28 -4.31 -3.69
N LEU A 43 2.11 -3.26 -3.70
CA LEU A 43 1.63 -1.88 -3.80
C LEU A 43 0.86 -1.65 -5.11
N ALA A 44 1.38 -2.12 -6.24
CA ALA A 44 0.69 -2.02 -7.53
C ALA A 44 -0.69 -2.70 -7.48
N LEU A 45 -0.77 -3.90 -6.89
CA LEU A 45 -2.06 -4.59 -6.71
C LEU A 45 -3.05 -3.78 -5.86
N VAL A 46 -2.59 -3.11 -4.81
CA VAL A 46 -3.44 -2.24 -3.99
C VAL A 46 -3.87 -1.00 -4.77
N CYS A 47 -3.00 -0.42 -5.60
CA CYS A 47 -3.33 0.72 -6.44
C CYS A 47 -4.37 0.32 -7.51
N ASP A 48 -4.21 -0.84 -8.14
CA ASP A 48 -5.13 -1.37 -9.15
C ASP A 48 -6.57 -1.53 -8.61
N LEU A 49 -6.71 -1.85 -7.31
CA LEU A 49 -8.03 -1.96 -6.65
C LEU A 49 -8.84 -0.67 -6.70
N ALA A 50 -8.22 0.51 -6.82
CA ALA A 50 -8.95 1.77 -6.85
C ALA A 50 -9.93 1.82 -8.02
N THR A 51 -9.50 1.40 -9.21
CA THR A 51 -10.34 1.37 -10.41
C THR A 51 -11.48 0.36 -10.28
N ASP A 52 -11.16 -0.84 -9.78
CA ASP A 52 -12.15 -1.89 -9.59
C ASP A 52 -13.22 -1.48 -8.58
N LEU A 53 -12.81 -0.90 -7.44
CA LEU A 53 -13.71 -0.42 -6.40
C LEU A 53 -14.58 0.74 -6.88
N ALA A 54 -13.99 1.72 -7.59
CA ALA A 54 -14.72 2.85 -8.16
C ALA A 54 -15.77 2.40 -9.19
N SER A 55 -15.55 1.29 -9.89
CA SER A 55 -16.54 0.74 -10.82
C SER A 55 -17.72 0.01 -10.15
N GLN A 56 -17.55 -0.43 -8.90
CA GLN A 56 -18.49 -1.30 -8.19
C GLN A 56 -19.27 -0.58 -7.08
N HIS A 57 -18.77 0.57 -6.63
CA HIS A 57 -19.27 1.26 -5.44
C HIS A 57 -19.35 2.78 -5.63
N PRO A 58 -20.21 3.47 -4.86
CA PRO A 58 -20.13 4.93 -4.74
C PRO A 58 -18.75 5.38 -4.27
N GLY A 59 -18.32 6.57 -4.66
CA GLY A 59 -16.96 7.06 -4.47
C GLY A 59 -16.52 7.09 -3.00
N ASN A 60 -17.40 7.47 -2.07
CA ASN A 60 -17.11 7.41 -0.63
C ASN A 60 -16.87 5.96 -0.13
N VAL A 61 -17.67 5.00 -0.59
CA VAL A 61 -17.53 3.59 -0.22
C VAL A 61 -16.25 3.01 -0.84
N ALA A 62 -16.01 3.28 -2.13
CA ALA A 62 -14.80 2.86 -2.82
C ALA A 62 -13.53 3.40 -2.14
N THR A 63 -13.54 4.69 -1.80
CA THR A 63 -12.40 5.37 -1.12
C THR A 63 -12.11 4.74 0.24
N ARG A 64 -13.16 4.49 1.04
CA ARG A 64 -12.99 3.84 2.35
C ARG A 64 -12.41 2.44 2.20
N LEU A 65 -12.98 1.61 1.34
CA LEU A 65 -12.51 0.24 1.11
C LEU A 65 -11.06 0.20 0.65
N TRP A 66 -10.70 1.11 -0.28
CA TRP A 66 -9.34 1.22 -0.76
C TRP A 66 -8.37 1.65 0.36
N LEU A 67 -8.73 2.65 1.16
CA LEU A 67 -7.92 3.15 2.26
C LEU A 67 -7.68 2.07 3.32
N GLU A 68 -8.71 1.30 3.69
CA GLU A 68 -8.58 0.18 4.63
C GLU A 68 -7.60 -0.89 4.11
N GLN A 69 -7.68 -1.24 2.82
CA GLN A 69 -6.78 -2.21 2.20
C GLN A 69 -5.34 -1.68 2.11
N PHE A 70 -5.17 -0.40 1.78
CA PHE A 70 -3.86 0.25 1.76
C PHE A 70 -3.21 0.28 3.15
N LEU A 71 -3.97 0.61 4.19
CA LEU A 71 -3.45 0.64 5.57
C LEU A 71 -3.14 -0.77 6.08
N ASN A 72 -3.93 -1.78 5.71
CA ASN A 72 -3.61 -3.18 6.01
C ASN A 72 -2.30 -3.62 5.34
N HIS A 73 -2.11 -3.26 4.06
CA HIS A 73 -0.87 -3.50 3.34
C HIS A 73 0.34 -2.82 4.03
N ALA A 74 0.20 -1.54 4.39
CA ALA A 74 1.26 -0.79 5.06
C ALA A 74 1.61 -1.36 6.44
N LYS A 75 0.62 -1.84 7.21
CA LYS A 75 0.83 -2.54 8.49
C LYS A 75 1.58 -3.85 8.29
N ALA A 76 1.16 -4.68 7.34
CA ALA A 76 1.80 -5.97 7.06
C ALA A 76 3.28 -5.82 6.64
N ASN A 77 3.59 -4.71 5.96
CA ASN A 77 4.93 -4.42 5.46
C ASN A 77 5.80 -3.57 6.39
N SER A 78 5.31 -3.19 7.58
CA SER A 78 6.09 -2.42 8.57
C SER A 78 7.36 -3.16 9.05
N ASN A 79 7.30 -4.49 9.13
CA ASN A 79 8.45 -5.34 9.47
C ASN A 79 9.51 -5.40 8.34
N MET A 80 9.16 -4.96 7.14
CA MET A 80 10.02 -4.93 5.96
C MET A 80 10.93 -3.68 5.91
N CYS A 81 10.74 -2.73 6.83
CA CYS A 81 11.48 -1.47 6.89
C CYS A 81 13.00 -1.65 6.92
N SER A 82 13.54 -2.71 7.53
CA SER A 82 14.99 -2.95 7.57
C SER A 82 15.59 -3.23 6.19
N ALA A 83 14.91 -4.00 5.35
CA ALA A 83 15.33 -4.31 3.98
C ALA A 83 15.19 -3.09 3.06
N LEU A 84 14.10 -2.32 3.22
CA LEU A 84 13.92 -1.05 2.50
C LEU A 84 15.01 -0.04 2.87
N ASN A 85 15.34 0.08 4.17
CA ASN A 85 16.42 0.95 4.66
C ASN A 85 17.78 0.54 4.09
N ALA A 86 18.07 -0.76 3.97
CA ALA A 86 19.31 -1.24 3.35
C ALA A 86 19.43 -0.85 1.87
N VAL A 87 18.31 -0.82 1.14
CA VAL A 87 18.25 -0.41 -0.27
C VAL A 87 18.39 1.11 -0.42
N ILE A 88 17.80 1.89 0.49
CA ILE A 88 18.02 3.34 0.54
C ILE A 88 19.50 3.63 0.85
N ALA A 89 20.10 2.91 1.79
CA ALA A 89 21.50 3.06 2.16
C ALA A 89 22.47 2.70 1.01
N SER A 90 22.06 1.84 0.08
CA SER A 90 22.83 1.54 -1.14
C SER A 90 22.65 2.58 -2.25
N GLY A 91 21.83 3.60 -2.03
CA GLY A 91 21.57 4.70 -2.98
C GLY A 91 20.49 4.39 -4.02
N ALA A 92 19.82 3.25 -3.93
CA ALA A 92 18.70 2.91 -4.79
C ALA A 92 17.38 3.47 -4.24
N ASN A 93 16.45 3.83 -5.13
CA ASN A 93 15.08 4.21 -4.73
C ASN A 93 14.22 2.93 -4.60
N PRO A 94 13.92 2.42 -3.39
CA PRO A 94 13.09 1.22 -3.26
C PRO A 94 11.64 1.46 -3.68
N TYR A 95 11.18 2.72 -3.65
CA TYR A 95 9.80 3.11 -3.93
C TYR A 95 9.54 3.24 -5.44
N GLY A 96 10.54 3.53 -6.26
CA GLY A 96 10.37 3.63 -7.72
C GLY A 96 9.20 4.53 -8.08
N ASP A 97 8.26 3.99 -8.87
CA ASP A 97 7.06 4.69 -9.38
C ASP A 97 5.87 4.63 -8.39
N ALA A 98 6.11 4.23 -7.14
CA ALA A 98 5.09 4.10 -6.09
C ALA A 98 4.23 5.36 -5.90
N HIS A 99 4.85 6.53 -5.99
CA HIS A 99 4.15 7.80 -5.83
C HIS A 99 3.14 8.01 -6.96
N GLU A 100 3.55 7.81 -8.22
CA GLU A 100 2.70 7.96 -9.40
C GLU A 100 1.51 6.98 -9.35
N LEU A 101 1.76 5.70 -9.01
CA LEU A 101 0.70 4.70 -8.87
C LEU A 101 -0.32 5.06 -7.79
N LEU A 102 0.14 5.60 -6.65
CA LEU A 102 -0.74 6.02 -5.57
C LEU A 102 -1.53 7.28 -5.93
N GLU A 103 -0.90 8.22 -6.64
CA GLU A 103 -1.55 9.44 -7.12
C GLU A 103 -2.65 9.14 -8.14
N ASP A 104 -2.37 8.25 -9.08
CA ASP A 104 -3.37 7.78 -10.04
C ASP A 104 -4.54 7.08 -9.33
N ALA A 105 -4.26 6.17 -8.39
CA ALA A 105 -5.28 5.45 -7.63
C ALA A 105 -6.18 6.39 -6.82
N VAL A 106 -5.60 7.34 -6.09
CA VAL A 106 -6.35 8.33 -5.31
C VAL A 106 -7.14 9.26 -6.23
N SER A 107 -6.58 9.67 -7.37
CA SER A 107 -7.27 10.51 -8.36
C SER A 107 -8.55 9.85 -8.86
N VAL A 108 -8.48 8.56 -9.23
CA VAL A 108 -9.66 7.79 -9.70
C VAL A 108 -10.79 7.80 -8.65
N LEU A 109 -10.44 7.59 -7.39
CA LEU A 109 -11.40 7.54 -6.28
C LEU A 109 -12.05 8.90 -6.00
N LEU A 110 -11.24 9.97 -5.95
CA LEU A 110 -11.71 11.33 -5.74
C LEU A 110 -12.58 11.81 -6.91
N GLU A 111 -12.19 11.53 -8.14
CA GLU A 111 -12.99 11.85 -9.32
C GLU A 111 -14.35 11.15 -9.29
N MET A 112 -14.38 9.87 -8.90
CA MET A 112 -15.64 9.13 -8.80
C MET A 112 -16.54 9.73 -7.70
N GLY A 113 -15.98 10.02 -6.52
CA GLY A 113 -16.73 10.64 -5.43
C GLY A 113 -17.23 12.05 -5.73
N ALA A 114 -16.48 12.82 -6.52
CA ALA A 114 -16.94 14.11 -7.01
C ALA A 114 -18.07 13.95 -8.05
N LYS A 115 -17.96 12.96 -8.96
CA LYS A 115 -18.97 12.68 -10.00
C LYS A 115 -20.31 12.24 -9.43
N ASP A 116 -20.32 11.45 -8.35
CA ASP A 116 -21.54 10.99 -7.69
C ASP A 116 -21.97 11.85 -6.49
N ALA A 117 -21.27 12.96 -6.25
CA ALA A 117 -21.49 13.91 -5.16
C ALA A 117 -21.42 13.29 -3.75
N THR A 118 -20.73 12.17 -3.58
CA THR A 118 -20.46 11.59 -2.26
C THR A 118 -19.22 12.18 -1.59
N LEU A 119 -18.31 12.78 -2.37
CA LEU A 119 -17.10 13.46 -1.89
C LEU A 119 -17.02 14.90 -2.45
N ARG A 120 -16.41 15.79 -1.67
CA ARG A 120 -16.12 17.18 -2.07
C ARG A 120 -15.12 17.20 -3.24
N ALA A 121 -15.32 18.13 -4.18
CA ALA A 121 -14.55 18.19 -5.43
C ALA A 121 -13.32 19.13 -5.39
N ASP A 122 -13.05 19.77 -4.25
CA ASP A 122 -11.96 20.73 -4.08
C ASP A 122 -10.70 20.14 -3.42
N VAL A 123 -10.66 18.82 -3.23
CA VAL A 123 -9.48 18.10 -2.72
C VAL A 123 -8.75 17.47 -3.89
N SER A 124 -7.48 17.83 -4.06
CA SER A 124 -6.58 17.23 -5.04
C SER A 124 -5.90 15.97 -4.50
N ALA A 125 -5.50 15.07 -5.40
CA ALA A 125 -4.91 13.78 -5.03
C ALA A 125 -3.59 13.91 -4.27
N ASP A 126 -2.75 14.89 -4.62
CA ASP A 126 -1.49 15.18 -3.91
C ASP A 126 -1.73 15.56 -2.44
N VAL A 127 -2.75 16.38 -2.16
CA VAL A 127 -3.11 16.77 -0.79
C VAL A 127 -3.70 15.58 -0.03
N ALA A 128 -4.57 14.79 -0.67
CA ALA A 128 -5.10 13.57 -0.08
C ALA A 128 -4.00 12.56 0.25
N LEU A 129 -2.99 12.42 -0.62
CA LEU A 129 -1.82 11.57 -0.40
C LEU A 129 -0.99 11.98 0.82
N LEU A 130 -0.82 13.28 1.07
CA LEU A 130 -0.14 13.77 2.28
C LEU A 130 -0.84 13.28 3.54
N LEU A 131 -2.18 13.31 3.56
CA LEU A 131 -2.98 12.80 4.67
C LEU A 131 -2.88 11.27 4.79
N VAL A 132 -2.97 10.54 3.68
CA VAL A 132 -2.80 9.08 3.64
C VAL A 132 -1.43 8.68 4.19
N GLY A 133 -0.36 9.41 3.84
CA GLY A 133 0.98 9.21 4.39
C GLY A 133 1.02 9.40 5.91
N GLY A 134 0.37 10.44 6.42
CA GLY A 134 0.23 10.69 7.86
C GLY A 134 -0.52 9.58 8.59
N VAL A 135 -1.67 9.13 8.06
CA VAL A 135 -2.46 8.02 8.63
C VAL A 135 -1.64 6.73 8.61
N THR A 136 -0.89 6.47 7.54
CA THR A 136 -0.02 5.30 7.41
C THR A 136 1.08 5.27 8.47
N HIS A 137 1.73 6.42 8.71
CA HIS A 137 2.72 6.54 9.77
C HIS A 137 2.11 6.32 11.16
N ALA A 138 0.94 6.91 11.42
CA ALA A 138 0.21 6.72 12.66
C ALA A 138 -0.23 5.25 12.85
N ALA A 139 -0.61 4.56 11.78
CA ALA A 139 -1.08 3.17 11.79
C ALA A 139 -0.04 2.20 12.35
N GLN A 140 1.26 2.50 12.18
CA GLN A 140 2.37 1.68 12.71
C GLN A 140 2.39 1.62 14.25
N HIS A 141 1.85 2.64 14.92
CA HIS A 141 1.89 2.79 16.37
C HIS A 141 0.49 2.81 17.00
N SER A 142 -0.55 2.55 16.22
CA SER A 142 -1.94 2.68 16.62
C SER A 142 -2.60 1.32 16.80
N SER A 143 -3.50 1.22 17.79
CA SER A 143 -4.45 0.11 17.88
C SER A 143 -5.41 0.10 16.68
N ASP A 144 -6.04 -1.04 16.40
CA ASP A 144 -7.01 -1.15 15.31
C ASP A 144 -8.19 -0.18 15.48
N GLN A 145 -8.61 0.07 16.73
CA GLN A 145 -9.66 1.05 17.03
C GLN A 145 -9.24 2.49 16.69
N GLN A 146 -7.99 2.86 16.99
CA GLN A 146 -7.46 4.18 16.63
C GLN A 146 -7.35 4.32 15.12
N LEU A 147 -6.93 3.26 14.42
CA LEU A 147 -6.82 3.27 12.96
C LEU A 147 -8.19 3.45 12.29
N GLN A 148 -9.20 2.71 12.74
CA GLN A 148 -10.58 2.87 12.26
C GLN A 148 -11.08 4.31 12.46
N ARG A 149 -10.80 4.89 13.62
CA ARG A 149 -11.17 6.29 13.89
C ARG A 149 -10.42 7.30 13.02
N LEU A 150 -9.18 7.03 12.64
CA LEU A 150 -8.44 7.87 11.69
C LEU A 150 -9.03 7.76 10.28
N VAL A 151 -9.41 6.56 9.85
CA VAL A 151 -10.13 6.36 8.57
C VAL A 151 -11.46 7.09 8.58
N ASP A 152 -12.23 7.01 9.67
CA ASP A 152 -13.50 7.74 9.80
C ASP A 152 -13.30 9.25 9.67
N LEU A 153 -12.34 9.83 10.42
CA LEU A 153 -12.03 11.26 10.35
C LEU A 153 -11.55 11.69 8.96
N PHE A 154 -10.78 10.85 8.28
CA PHE A 154 -10.34 11.09 6.91
C PHE A 154 -11.55 11.14 5.96
N MET A 155 -12.47 10.17 6.07
CA MET A 155 -13.67 10.13 5.26
C MET A 155 -14.62 11.30 5.55
N ASP A 156 -14.78 11.69 6.82
CA ASP A 156 -15.58 12.86 7.22
C ASP A 156 -15.02 14.16 6.63
N ALA A 157 -13.69 14.27 6.49
CA ALA A 157 -13.06 15.45 5.88
C ALA A 157 -13.31 15.56 4.37
N LEU A 158 -13.64 14.43 3.72
CA LEU A 158 -13.90 14.36 2.28
C LEU A 158 -15.39 14.33 1.93
N ALA A 159 -16.28 13.96 2.85
CA ALA A 159 -17.72 13.89 2.59
C ALA A 159 -18.33 15.27 2.30
N VAL A 160 -19.44 15.28 1.54
CA VAL A 160 -20.28 16.46 1.24
C VAL A 160 -21.36 16.65 2.30
#